data_AF-A0A6L8FNG2-F1
#
_entry.id   AF-A0A6L8FNG2-F1
#
_cell.length_a   1.000
_cell.length_b   1.000
_cell.length_c   1.000
_cell.angle_alpha   90.00
_cell.angle_beta   90.00
_cell.angle_gamma   90.00
#
_symmetry.space_group_name_H-M   'P 1'
#
loop_
_entity.id
_entity.type
_entity.pdbx_description
1 polymer ?
#
loop_
_entity_poly.entity_id
_entity_poly.type
_entity_poly.pdbx_seq_one_letter_code
_entity_poly.pdbx_strand_id
1 'polypeptide(L)'
;MTMGNIDPTATVHSTASVDPSATVRAGAMIGCKVTVGRNAHVGANAIIQSGVHVGEYATIRDEAMVGPGALLGPGSTTGRGARIGPKAEVGTRAVVGDRTNIGSGSRVSAGALVEQRTTLRRGALVDRGAKVGSRVSVGSHAWIGAGARIGSRTALGARVVVGSNAEVGHRARLEQGVQIPRNAVVPARARAVS
;
A
#
# COMPACT_ATOMS: atom_id res chain seq x y z
N MET A 1 -13.71 8.48 -31.23
CA MET A 1 -14.09 7.62 -30.09
C MET A 1 -13.69 8.34 -28.83
N THR A 2 -14.68 8.74 -28.04
CA THR A 2 -14.57 9.73 -26.95
C THR A 2 -13.61 9.28 -25.87
N MET A 3 -12.56 10.07 -25.63
CA MET A 3 -11.70 10.05 -24.43
C MET A 3 -12.49 10.47 -23.16
N GLY A 4 -13.73 10.01 -23.00
CA GLY A 4 -14.74 10.63 -22.13
C GLY A 4 -14.42 10.59 -20.64
N ASN A 5 -13.45 9.79 -20.22
CA ASN A 5 -13.07 9.63 -18.82
C ASN A 5 -11.62 10.06 -18.52
N ILE A 6 -10.88 10.56 -19.52
CA ILE A 6 -9.52 11.09 -19.34
C ILE A 6 -9.59 12.60 -19.44
N ASP A 7 -9.17 13.27 -18.37
CA ASP A 7 -9.11 14.73 -18.34
C ASP A 7 -8.09 15.26 -19.37
N PRO A 8 -8.37 16.37 -20.09
CA PRO A 8 -7.45 16.94 -21.09
C PRO A 8 -6.07 17.34 -20.54
N THR A 9 -5.98 17.61 -19.23
CA THR A 9 -4.71 17.97 -18.57
C THR A 9 -3.92 16.76 -18.10
N ALA A 10 -4.49 15.55 -18.17
CA ALA A 10 -3.79 14.33 -17.85
C ALA A 10 -2.78 13.98 -18.95
N THR A 11 -1.57 13.60 -18.55
CA THR A 11 -0.53 13.17 -19.48
C THR A 11 -0.46 11.65 -19.50
N VAL A 12 -0.80 11.04 -20.63
CA VAL A 12 -0.75 9.59 -20.82
C VAL A 12 0.30 9.25 -21.87
N HIS A 13 1.27 8.43 -21.51
CA HIS A 13 2.29 7.97 -22.44
C HIS A 13 1.68 7.10 -23.56
N SER A 14 2.20 7.21 -24.79
CA SER A 14 1.66 6.52 -25.98
C SER A 14 1.60 4.98 -25.88
N THR A 15 2.47 4.39 -25.07
CA THR A 15 2.52 2.94 -24.81
C THR A 15 1.72 2.50 -23.59
N ALA A 16 1.05 3.43 -22.89
CA ALA A 16 0.15 3.06 -21.81
C ALA A 16 -1.17 2.56 -22.40
N SER A 17 -1.71 1.49 -21.79
CA SER A 17 -3.03 0.96 -22.12
C SER A 17 -3.99 1.32 -21.01
N VAL A 18 -4.97 2.17 -21.32
CA VAL A 18 -6.00 2.61 -20.38
C VAL A 18 -7.33 2.11 -20.90
N ASP A 19 -8.05 1.34 -20.08
CA ASP A 19 -9.39 0.87 -20.44
C ASP A 19 -10.35 2.06 -20.61
N PRO A 20 -11.26 2.06 -21.61
CA PRO A 20 -12.20 3.16 -21.83
C PRO A 20 -13.11 3.49 -20.65
N SER A 21 -13.38 2.52 -19.78
CA SER A 21 -14.18 2.71 -18.56
C SER A 21 -13.38 3.28 -17.39
N ALA A 22 -12.05 3.30 -17.47
CA ALA A 22 -11.21 3.88 -16.43
C ALA A 22 -11.32 5.41 -16.45
N THR A 23 -11.31 6.01 -15.26
CA THR A 23 -11.31 7.47 -15.09
C THR A 23 -9.92 7.96 -14.72
N VAL A 24 -9.43 8.97 -15.43
CA VAL A 24 -8.15 9.64 -15.18
C VAL A 24 -8.42 11.13 -15.00
N ARG A 25 -8.20 11.64 -13.78
CA ARG A 25 -8.48 13.02 -13.43
C ARG A 25 -7.37 13.99 -13.86
N ALA A 26 -7.67 15.27 -13.73
CA ALA A 26 -6.78 16.38 -14.08
C ALA A 26 -5.36 16.25 -13.51
N GLY A 27 -4.37 16.55 -14.35
CA GLY A 27 -2.95 16.53 -14.00
C GLY A 27 -2.37 15.15 -13.67
N ALA A 28 -3.14 14.06 -13.79
CA ALA A 28 -2.59 12.72 -13.60
C ALA A 28 -1.54 12.40 -14.67
N MET A 29 -0.45 11.77 -14.26
CA MET A 29 0.66 11.40 -15.13
C MET A 29 0.78 9.88 -15.20
N ILE A 30 0.60 9.32 -16.40
CA ILE A 30 0.67 7.88 -16.66
C ILE A 30 1.92 7.60 -17.51
N GLY A 31 2.86 6.86 -16.92
CA GLY A 31 4.13 6.49 -17.53
C GLY A 31 4.03 5.42 -18.62
N CYS A 32 5.18 5.10 -19.22
CA CYS A 32 5.23 4.14 -20.32
C CYS A 32 4.94 2.69 -19.85
N LYS A 33 4.29 1.91 -20.72
CA LYS A 33 3.92 0.51 -20.45
C LYS A 33 3.06 0.31 -19.19
N VAL A 34 2.31 1.34 -18.77
CA VAL A 34 1.33 1.22 -17.70
C VAL A 34 0.07 0.55 -18.26
N THR A 35 -0.55 -0.30 -17.45
CA THR A 35 -1.88 -0.86 -17.75
C THR A 35 -2.87 -0.37 -16.69
N VAL A 36 -3.98 0.22 -17.13
CA VAL A 36 -5.08 0.64 -16.26
C VAL A 36 -6.32 -0.16 -16.60
N GLY A 37 -6.77 -0.98 -15.64
CA GLY A 37 -7.89 -1.88 -15.78
C GLY A 37 -9.25 -1.19 -15.78
N ARG A 38 -10.28 -1.96 -16.12
CA ARG A 38 -11.69 -1.53 -16.19
C ARG A 38 -12.15 -0.86 -14.91
N ASN A 39 -12.89 0.25 -15.05
CA ASN A 39 -13.45 1.03 -13.95
C ASN A 39 -12.42 1.46 -12.87
N ALA A 40 -11.12 1.44 -13.19
CA ALA A 40 -10.12 1.98 -12.29
C ALA A 40 -10.25 3.51 -12.22
N HIS A 41 -9.96 4.07 -11.06
CA HIS A 41 -10.02 5.51 -10.83
C HIS A 41 -8.62 6.03 -10.51
N VAL A 42 -8.12 6.95 -11.32
CA VAL A 42 -6.84 7.64 -11.11
C VAL A 42 -7.14 9.09 -10.75
N GLY A 43 -6.83 9.44 -9.51
CA GLY A 43 -7.08 10.76 -8.92
C GLY A 43 -6.23 11.87 -9.52
N ALA A 44 -6.57 13.11 -9.14
CA ALA A 44 -5.93 14.29 -9.70
C ALA A 44 -4.46 14.38 -9.26
N ASN A 45 -3.57 14.76 -10.17
CA ASN A 45 -2.12 14.82 -9.93
C ASN A 45 -1.50 13.51 -9.43
N ALA A 46 -2.16 12.36 -9.63
CA ALA A 46 -1.58 11.07 -9.33
C ALA A 46 -0.47 10.75 -10.34
N ILE A 47 0.65 10.22 -9.88
CA ILE A 47 1.81 9.87 -10.71
C ILE A 47 1.94 8.36 -10.74
N ILE A 48 1.73 7.77 -11.90
CA ILE A 48 1.86 6.34 -12.15
C ILE A 48 3.11 6.12 -13.00
N GLN A 49 4.16 5.56 -12.42
CA GLN A 49 5.44 5.36 -13.12
C GLN A 49 5.40 4.13 -14.04
N SER A 50 6.45 3.97 -14.84
CA SER A 50 6.50 2.99 -15.92
C SER A 50 6.32 1.54 -15.46
N GLY A 51 5.61 0.76 -16.27
CA GLY A 51 5.40 -0.68 -16.03
C GLY A 51 4.49 -0.99 -14.84
N VAL A 52 3.76 -0.01 -14.31
CA VAL A 52 2.75 -0.26 -13.26
C VAL A 52 1.54 -0.96 -13.84
N HIS A 53 1.01 -1.93 -13.10
CA HIS A 53 -0.27 -2.56 -13.40
C HIS A 53 -1.32 -2.10 -12.39
N VAL A 54 -2.36 -1.43 -12.87
CA VAL A 54 -3.50 -0.99 -12.08
C VAL A 54 -4.69 -1.90 -12.38
N GLY A 55 -5.09 -2.70 -11.40
CA GLY A 55 -6.17 -3.67 -11.53
C GLY A 55 -7.54 -3.02 -11.70
N GLU A 56 -8.51 -3.83 -12.09
CA GLU A 56 -9.91 -3.42 -12.28
C GLU A 56 -10.49 -2.86 -10.97
N TYR A 57 -11.29 -1.80 -11.05
CA TYR A 57 -11.89 -1.11 -9.89
C TYR A 57 -10.86 -0.58 -8.87
N ALA A 58 -9.56 -0.60 -9.17
CA ALA A 58 -8.56 -0.03 -8.28
C ALA A 58 -8.75 1.49 -8.21
N THR A 59 -8.63 2.04 -7.01
CA THR A 59 -8.74 3.47 -6.75
C THR A 59 -7.39 4.00 -6.32
N ILE A 60 -6.79 4.86 -7.14
CA ILE A 60 -5.61 5.65 -6.82
C ILE A 60 -6.12 7.06 -6.54
N ARG A 61 -5.99 7.54 -5.31
CA ARG A 61 -6.47 8.87 -4.92
C ARG A 61 -5.50 9.98 -5.36
N ASP A 62 -5.95 11.22 -5.19
CA ASP A 62 -5.20 12.40 -5.60
C ASP A 62 -3.79 12.45 -5.01
N GLU A 63 -2.83 12.97 -5.78
CA GLU A 63 -1.41 13.13 -5.39
C GLU A 63 -0.70 11.81 -5.03
N ALA A 64 -1.33 10.65 -5.19
CA ALA A 64 -0.70 9.38 -4.95
C ALA A 64 0.40 9.12 -5.98
N MET A 65 1.51 8.51 -5.54
CA MET A 65 2.64 8.18 -6.38
C MET A 65 2.86 6.67 -6.37
N VAL A 66 2.90 6.07 -7.55
CA VAL A 66 3.08 4.63 -7.73
C VAL A 66 4.38 4.36 -8.47
N GLY A 67 5.31 3.69 -7.79
CA GLY A 67 6.65 3.40 -8.26
C GLY A 67 6.70 2.41 -9.43
N PRO A 68 7.80 2.40 -10.20
CA PRO A 68 7.90 1.56 -11.40
C PRO A 68 7.78 0.08 -11.08
N GLY A 69 7.05 -0.64 -11.94
CA GLY A 69 6.81 -2.06 -11.80
C GLY A 69 5.97 -2.46 -10.58
N ALA A 70 5.33 -1.52 -9.88
CA ALA A 70 4.40 -1.85 -8.81
C ALA A 70 3.11 -2.48 -9.38
N LEU A 71 2.51 -3.36 -8.59
CA LEU A 71 1.28 -4.08 -8.94
C LEU A 71 0.18 -3.67 -7.97
N LEU A 72 -0.92 -3.13 -8.49
CA LEU A 72 -2.12 -2.81 -7.74
C LEU A 72 -3.23 -3.77 -8.16
N GLY A 73 -3.67 -4.60 -7.22
CA GLY A 73 -4.67 -5.63 -7.46
C GLY A 73 -6.07 -5.05 -7.64
N PRO A 74 -7.03 -5.86 -8.14
CA PRO A 74 -8.39 -5.40 -8.35
C PRO A 74 -9.06 -4.89 -7.07
N GLY A 75 -9.77 -3.77 -7.17
CA GLY A 75 -10.44 -3.11 -6.05
C GLY A 75 -9.50 -2.61 -4.95
N SER A 76 -8.18 -2.59 -5.18
CA SER A 76 -7.24 -2.01 -4.22
C SER A 76 -7.46 -0.50 -4.11
N THR A 77 -7.16 0.07 -2.94
CA THR A 77 -7.25 1.50 -2.70
C THR A 77 -5.90 2.05 -2.27
N THR A 78 -5.42 3.05 -2.98
CA THR A 78 -4.22 3.82 -2.65
C THR A 78 -4.64 5.23 -2.23
N GLY A 79 -4.42 5.57 -0.97
CA GLY A 79 -4.87 6.82 -0.35
C GLY A 79 -4.20 8.07 -0.90
N ARG A 80 -4.76 9.24 -0.53
CA ARG A 80 -4.31 10.55 -1.02
C ARG A 80 -2.87 10.80 -0.60
N GLY A 81 -2.00 11.14 -1.55
CA GLY A 81 -0.58 11.36 -1.30
C GLY A 81 0.18 10.13 -0.79
N ALA A 82 -0.39 8.93 -0.89
CA ALA A 82 0.32 7.70 -0.58
C ALA A 82 1.41 7.43 -1.61
N ARG A 83 2.51 6.82 -1.17
CA ARG A 83 3.67 6.51 -2.01
C ARG A 83 3.88 5.01 -2.03
N ILE A 84 3.67 4.39 -3.18
CA ILE A 84 3.94 2.99 -3.42
C ILE A 84 5.32 2.84 -4.04
N GLY A 85 6.21 2.08 -3.40
CA GLY A 85 7.58 1.91 -3.85
C GLY A 85 7.71 1.05 -5.11
N PRO A 86 8.88 1.07 -5.77
CA PRO A 86 9.17 0.22 -6.91
C PRO A 86 8.97 -1.27 -6.59
N LYS A 87 8.35 -2.01 -7.52
CA LYS A 87 8.07 -3.46 -7.37
C LYS A 87 7.27 -3.82 -6.12
N ALA A 88 6.59 -2.86 -5.48
CA ALA A 88 5.70 -3.16 -4.38
C ALA A 88 4.40 -3.76 -4.91
N GLU A 89 3.77 -4.60 -4.09
CA GLU A 89 2.53 -5.28 -4.44
C GLU A 89 1.43 -4.87 -3.47
N VAL A 90 0.33 -4.35 -4.00
CA VAL A 90 -0.90 -4.07 -3.26
C VAL A 90 -1.95 -5.05 -3.77
N GLY A 91 -2.41 -5.95 -2.90
CA GLY A 91 -3.29 -7.05 -3.26
C GLY A 91 -4.73 -6.62 -3.51
N THR A 92 -5.54 -7.57 -3.98
CA THR A 92 -6.97 -7.38 -4.23
C THR A 92 -7.69 -6.86 -2.99
N ARG A 93 -8.44 -5.75 -3.14
CA ARG A 93 -9.16 -5.08 -2.04
C ARG A 93 -8.28 -4.67 -0.85
N ALA A 94 -6.96 -4.62 -1.02
CA ALA A 94 -6.09 -4.06 0.00
C ALA A 94 -6.25 -2.54 0.04
N VAL A 95 -6.13 -1.96 1.23
CA VAL A 95 -6.28 -0.52 1.44
C VAL A 95 -4.99 0.03 2.00
N VAL A 96 -4.40 0.98 1.28
CA VAL A 96 -3.27 1.79 1.71
C VAL A 96 -3.81 3.18 2.04
N GLY A 97 -3.66 3.61 3.29
CA GLY A 97 -4.19 4.87 3.78
C GLY A 97 -3.45 6.10 3.25
N ASP A 98 -4.03 7.26 3.54
CA ASP A 98 -3.49 8.54 3.08
C ASP A 98 -2.11 8.83 3.63
N ARG A 99 -1.24 9.39 2.77
CA ARG A 99 0.16 9.75 3.11
C ARG A 99 0.96 8.59 3.70
N THR A 100 0.61 7.36 3.34
CA THR A 100 1.33 6.14 3.73
C THR A 100 2.40 5.83 2.70
N ASN A 101 3.57 5.40 3.18
CA ASN A 101 4.71 5.04 2.35
C ASN A 101 4.88 3.51 2.37
N ILE A 102 4.79 2.88 1.21
CA ILE A 102 5.07 1.47 1.01
C ILE A 102 6.44 1.34 0.36
N GLY A 103 7.36 0.65 1.03
CA GLY A 103 8.74 0.48 0.57
C GLY A 103 8.85 -0.37 -0.69
N SER A 104 10.03 -0.33 -1.31
CA SER A 104 10.31 -1.16 -2.48
C SER A 104 10.23 -2.65 -2.16
N GLY A 105 9.63 -3.42 -3.07
CA GLY A 105 9.43 -4.87 -2.90
C GLY A 105 8.59 -5.26 -1.68
N SER A 106 7.91 -4.31 -1.04
CA SER A 106 7.00 -4.60 0.05
C SER A 106 5.66 -5.11 -0.49
N ARG A 107 5.01 -5.99 0.26
CA ARG A 107 3.76 -6.62 -0.15
C ARG A 107 2.66 -6.36 0.87
N VAL A 108 1.55 -5.83 0.40
CA VAL A 108 0.30 -5.66 1.15
C VAL A 108 -0.69 -6.65 0.55
N SER A 109 -0.86 -7.80 1.17
CA SER A 109 -1.70 -8.89 0.66
C SER A 109 -3.19 -8.52 0.60
N ALA A 110 -3.97 -9.35 -0.08
CA ALA A 110 -5.40 -9.12 -0.29
C ALA A 110 -6.16 -8.85 1.02
N GLY A 111 -7.03 -7.84 1.01
CA GLY A 111 -7.84 -7.44 2.16
C GLY A 111 -7.05 -6.93 3.38
N ALA A 112 -5.73 -6.74 3.27
CA ALA A 112 -4.97 -6.06 4.32
C ALA A 112 -5.33 -4.57 4.36
N LEU A 113 -5.37 -4.01 5.56
CA LEU A 113 -5.66 -2.61 5.81
C LEU A 113 -4.44 -1.95 6.43
N VAL A 114 -3.83 -1.01 5.72
CA VAL A 114 -2.79 -0.14 6.24
C VAL A 114 -3.38 1.25 6.39
N GLU A 115 -3.51 1.73 7.62
CA GLU A 115 -4.07 3.07 7.86
C GLU A 115 -3.10 4.18 7.44
N GLN A 116 -3.56 5.42 7.61
CA GLN A 116 -2.88 6.65 7.21
C GLN A 116 -1.55 6.91 7.94
N ARG A 117 -0.67 7.65 7.25
CA ARG A 117 0.63 8.12 7.74
C ARG A 117 1.54 6.99 8.25
N THR A 118 1.34 5.78 7.74
CA THR A 118 2.12 4.62 8.12
C THR A 118 3.28 4.46 7.14
N THR A 119 4.39 3.89 7.59
CA THR A 119 5.56 3.63 6.75
C THR A 119 5.91 2.16 6.82
N LEU A 120 5.84 1.49 5.68
CA LEU A 120 6.40 0.15 5.48
C LEU A 120 7.75 0.34 4.82
N ARG A 121 8.83 -0.08 5.47
CA ARG A 121 10.15 -0.09 4.84
C ARG A 121 10.26 -1.21 3.81
N ARG A 122 11.39 -1.23 3.09
CA ARG A 122 11.70 -2.19 2.02
C ARG A 122 11.45 -3.63 2.47
N GLY A 123 10.80 -4.41 1.63
CA GLY A 123 10.56 -5.84 1.82
C GLY A 123 9.66 -6.16 3.02
N ALA A 124 8.93 -5.18 3.56
CA ALA A 124 7.95 -5.46 4.59
C ALA A 124 6.77 -6.23 3.99
N LEU A 125 6.29 -7.26 4.70
CA LEU A 125 5.20 -8.10 4.27
C LEU A 125 4.02 -7.95 5.23
N VAL A 126 2.88 -7.54 4.70
CA VAL A 126 1.61 -7.45 5.42
C VAL A 126 0.67 -8.48 4.81
N ASP A 127 0.37 -9.51 5.58
CA ASP A 127 -0.34 -10.66 5.08
C ASP A 127 -1.87 -10.44 5.08
N ARG A 128 -2.61 -11.40 4.50
CA ARG A 128 -4.04 -11.32 4.24
C ARG A 128 -4.82 -10.93 5.49
N GLY A 129 -5.66 -9.90 5.37
CA GLY A 129 -6.54 -9.44 6.45
C GLY A 129 -5.83 -8.81 7.65
N ALA A 130 -4.50 -8.65 7.61
CA ALA A 130 -3.78 -7.93 8.65
C ALA A 130 -4.20 -6.44 8.67
N LYS A 131 -4.23 -5.86 9.86
CA LYS A 131 -4.61 -4.47 10.09
C LYS A 131 -3.45 -3.73 10.74
N VAL A 132 -2.92 -2.73 10.04
CA VAL A 132 -1.85 -1.87 10.52
C VAL A 132 -2.44 -0.51 10.83
N GLY A 133 -2.42 -0.12 12.10
CA GLY A 133 -2.98 1.14 12.56
C GLY A 133 -2.22 2.37 12.04
N SER A 134 -2.77 3.54 12.36
CA SER A 134 -2.28 4.83 11.89
C SER A 134 -0.92 5.17 12.49
N ARG A 135 -0.06 5.84 11.71
CA ARG A 135 1.27 6.30 12.16
C ARG A 135 2.17 5.17 12.66
N VAL A 136 2.06 3.98 12.08
CA VAL A 136 2.94 2.85 12.40
C VAL A 136 4.20 2.94 11.55
N SER A 137 5.33 2.54 12.13
CA SER A 137 6.58 2.34 11.39
C SER A 137 6.91 0.86 11.37
N VAL A 138 6.87 0.24 10.19
CA VAL A 138 7.23 -1.16 9.97
C VAL A 138 8.63 -1.25 9.39
N GLY A 139 9.54 -1.90 10.11
CA GLY A 139 10.93 -2.05 9.72
C GLY A 139 11.14 -2.89 8.46
N SER A 140 12.36 -2.85 7.92
CA SER A 140 12.69 -3.57 6.70
C SER A 140 12.62 -5.08 6.94
N HIS A 141 12.07 -5.82 5.98
CA HIS A 141 11.86 -7.28 6.10
C HIS A 141 11.04 -7.70 7.31
N ALA A 142 10.23 -6.81 7.89
CA ALA A 142 9.29 -7.19 8.92
C ALA A 142 8.10 -7.92 8.30
N TRP A 143 7.60 -8.93 8.99
CA TRP A 143 6.45 -9.73 8.58
C TRP A 143 5.31 -9.52 9.57
N ILE A 144 4.17 -9.05 9.08
CA ILE A 144 2.91 -8.98 9.79
C ILE A 144 2.03 -10.12 9.28
N GLY A 145 1.82 -11.14 10.10
CA GLY A 145 1.10 -12.34 9.76
C GLY A 145 -0.40 -12.12 9.53
N ALA A 146 -1.06 -13.10 8.90
CA ALA A 146 -2.46 -13.00 8.52
C ALA A 146 -3.35 -12.69 9.73
N GLY A 147 -4.28 -11.76 9.57
CA GLY A 147 -5.21 -11.33 10.63
C GLY A 147 -4.57 -10.58 11.81
N ALA A 148 -3.25 -10.37 11.83
CA ALA A 148 -2.59 -9.65 12.91
C ALA A 148 -3.04 -8.19 12.97
N ARG A 149 -3.09 -7.63 14.18
CA ARG A 149 -3.55 -6.27 14.44
C ARG A 149 -2.43 -5.47 15.10
N ILE A 150 -1.95 -4.45 14.40
CA ILE A 150 -0.94 -3.53 14.92
C ILE A 150 -1.61 -2.23 15.33
N GLY A 151 -1.50 -1.88 16.61
CA GLY A 151 -2.03 -0.65 17.16
C GLY A 151 -1.35 0.59 16.58
N SER A 152 -2.09 1.69 16.55
CA SER A 152 -1.59 2.97 16.07
C SER A 152 -0.36 3.47 16.84
N ARG A 153 0.52 4.21 16.17
CA ARG A 153 1.77 4.79 16.71
C ARG A 153 2.77 3.75 17.23
N THR A 154 2.66 2.51 16.77
CA THR A 154 3.60 1.44 17.10
C THR A 154 4.80 1.47 16.16
N ALA A 155 5.97 1.10 16.69
CA ALA A 155 7.19 0.95 15.91
C ALA A 155 7.64 -0.52 15.94
N LEU A 156 7.76 -1.12 14.76
CA LEU A 156 8.31 -2.44 14.55
C LEU A 156 9.71 -2.31 13.96
N GLY A 157 10.69 -2.91 14.61
CA GLY A 157 12.08 -3.00 14.14
C GLY A 157 12.22 -3.77 12.82
N ALA A 158 13.43 -3.76 12.28
CA ALA A 158 13.75 -4.60 11.12
C ALA A 158 13.64 -6.08 11.49
N ARG A 159 13.18 -6.91 10.55
CA ARG A 159 13.04 -8.37 10.73
C ARG A 159 12.11 -8.78 11.89
N VAL A 160 11.26 -7.89 12.37
CA VAL A 160 10.22 -8.24 13.33
C VAL A 160 9.23 -9.18 12.67
N VAL A 161 8.86 -10.24 13.37
CA VAL A 161 7.82 -11.17 12.92
C VAL A 161 6.65 -11.07 13.89
N VAL A 162 5.51 -10.66 13.40
CA VAL A 162 4.24 -10.68 14.13
C VAL A 162 3.44 -11.87 13.64
N GLY A 163 3.23 -12.85 14.49
CA GLY A 163 2.48 -14.06 14.16
C GLY A 163 1.05 -13.76 13.75
N SER A 164 0.44 -14.72 13.03
CA SER A 164 -0.97 -14.65 12.65
C SER A 164 -1.88 -14.43 13.85
N ASN A 165 -2.89 -13.57 13.68
CA ASN A 165 -3.84 -13.15 14.72
C ASN A 165 -3.21 -12.58 16.00
N ALA A 166 -1.92 -12.22 15.98
CA ALA A 166 -1.33 -11.54 17.12
C ALA A 166 -1.82 -10.09 17.18
N GLU A 167 -1.96 -9.58 18.40
CA GLU A 167 -2.37 -8.21 18.66
C GLU A 167 -1.23 -7.45 19.31
N VAL A 168 -0.81 -6.36 18.66
CA VAL A 168 0.18 -5.44 19.20
C VAL A 168 -0.54 -4.17 19.61
N GLY A 169 -0.51 -3.85 20.90
CA GLY A 169 -1.17 -2.67 21.44
C GLY A 169 -0.62 -1.36 20.86
N HIS A 170 -1.37 -0.28 21.07
CA HIS A 170 -0.99 1.06 20.63
C HIS A 170 0.31 1.54 21.29
N ARG A 171 1.13 2.30 20.55
CA ARG A 171 2.41 2.85 21.03
C ARG A 171 3.42 1.80 21.52
N ALA A 172 3.29 0.55 21.09
CA ALA A 172 4.29 -0.47 21.39
C ALA A 172 5.58 -0.20 20.60
N ARG A 173 6.69 -0.71 21.12
CA ARG A 173 8.00 -0.68 20.46
C ARG A 173 8.56 -2.10 20.45
N LEU A 174 8.66 -2.68 19.27
CA LEU A 174 9.31 -3.97 19.07
C LEU A 174 10.68 -3.71 18.45
N GLU A 175 11.73 -4.15 19.11
CA GLU A 175 13.09 -4.03 18.58
C GLU A 175 13.35 -4.96 17.40
N GLN A 176 14.51 -4.79 16.77
CA GLN A 176 14.89 -5.61 15.63
C GLN A 176 14.93 -7.10 16.00
N GLY A 177 14.40 -7.95 15.12
CA GLY A 177 14.40 -9.40 15.32
C GLY A 177 13.38 -9.94 16.33
N VAL A 178 12.59 -9.08 16.98
CA VAL A 178 11.53 -9.54 17.90
C VAL A 178 10.53 -10.43 17.17
N GLN A 179 10.23 -11.58 17.76
CA GLN A 179 9.24 -12.53 17.26
C GLN A 179 8.06 -12.59 18.22
N ILE A 180 6.89 -12.20 17.74
CA ILE A 180 5.63 -12.30 18.47
C ILE A 180 4.92 -13.57 17.99
N PRO A 181 4.63 -14.53 18.88
CA PRO A 181 3.97 -15.77 18.48
C PRO A 181 2.52 -15.51 18.00
N ARG A 182 1.95 -16.51 17.33
CA ARG A 182 0.56 -16.46 16.85
C ARG A 182 -0.39 -16.31 18.04
N ASN A 183 -1.49 -15.58 17.87
CA ASN A 183 -2.49 -15.29 18.91
C ASN A 183 -1.93 -14.57 20.17
N ALA A 184 -0.68 -14.11 20.14
CA ALA A 184 -0.10 -13.41 21.28
C ALA A 184 -0.64 -11.99 21.37
N VAL A 185 -0.79 -11.49 22.60
CA VAL A 185 -1.23 -10.12 22.87
C VAL A 185 -0.07 -9.37 23.52
N VAL A 186 0.46 -8.38 22.80
CA VAL A 186 1.44 -7.43 23.33
C VAL A 186 0.68 -6.21 23.86
N PRO A 187 0.79 -5.88 25.15
CA PRO A 187 0.03 -4.77 25.72
C PRO A 187 0.42 -3.42 25.12
N ALA A 188 -0.48 -2.43 25.24
CA ALA A 188 -0.20 -1.08 24.79
C ALA A 188 1.03 -0.50 25.53
N ARG A 189 1.85 0.28 24.82
CA ARG A 189 3.12 0.86 25.32
C ARG A 189 4.19 -0.15 25.73
N ALA A 190 3.99 -1.44 25.46
CA ALA A 190 5.01 -2.45 25.73
C ALA A 190 6.27 -2.17 24.91
N ARG A 191 7.42 -2.50 25.51
CA ARG A 191 8.71 -2.54 24.83
C ARG A 191 9.17 -3.99 24.81
N ALA A 192 9.20 -4.59 23.62
CA ALA A 192 9.78 -5.91 23.43
C ALA A 192 11.20 -5.75 22.92
N VAL A 193 12.12 -6.41 23.61
CA VAL A 193 13.55 -6.48 23.28
C VAL A 193 13.88 -7.93 22.93
N SER A 194 14.86 -8.13 22.04
CA SER A 194 15.32 -9.46 21.62
C SER A 194 16.15 -10.15 22.69
#